data_AF-A0AAW1XR81-F1
#
_entry.id   AF-A0AAW1XR81-F1
#
_cell.length_a   1.000
_cell.length_b   1.000
_cell.length_c   1.000
_cell.angle_alpha   90.00
_cell.angle_beta   90.00
_cell.angle_gamma   90.00
#
_symmetry.space_group_name_H-M   'P 1'
#
loop_
_entity.id
_entity.type
_entity.pdbx_description
1 polymer ?
#
loop_
_entity_poly.entity_id
_entity_poly.type
_entity_poly.pdbx_seq_one_letter_code
_entity_poly.pdbx_strand_id
1 'polypeptide(L)' 'MKGSEKSLDPQPWQACADEMVQMHQVNSKVFNFPQGHTEHAQAHIDFSASVRIPALIFCHIAGIKYMANRRGLCQN' A
#
# COMPACT_ATOMS: atom_id res chain seq x y z
N MET A 1 8.21 18.28 18.26
CA MET A 1 8.20 16.79 18.28
C MET A 1 7.05 16.33 17.38
N LYS A 2 7.34 15.86 16.16
CA LYS A 2 6.31 15.42 15.21
C LYS A 2 5.65 14.17 15.76
N GLY A 3 4.33 14.21 15.96
CA GLY A 3 3.57 13.10 16.52
C GLY A 3 3.82 11.83 15.72
N SER A 4 4.30 10.79 16.39
CA SER A 4 4.39 9.46 15.82
C SER A 4 2.98 9.05 15.36
N GLU A 5 2.76 8.99 14.05
CA GLU A 5 1.52 8.42 13.51
C GLU A 5 1.40 7.00 14.03
N LYS A 6 0.46 6.78 14.95
CA LYS A 6 0.19 5.48 15.56
C LYS A 6 -0.33 4.54 14.46
N SER A 7 0.25 3.35 14.35
CA SER A 7 -0.33 2.30 13.51
C SER A 7 -1.67 1.88 14.10
N LEU A 8 -2.63 1.57 13.23
CA LEU A 8 -3.87 0.93 13.62
C LEU A 8 -3.67 -0.56 13.84
N ASP A 9 -4.56 -1.15 14.64
CA ASP A 9 -4.67 -2.60 14.75
C ASP A 9 -5.20 -3.18 13.42
N PRO A 10 -4.67 -4.32 12.94
CA PRO A 10 -5.05 -4.89 11.65
C PRO A 10 -6.54 -5.27 11.58
N GLN A 11 -7.12 -5.73 12.68
CA GLN A 11 -8.50 -6.20 12.75
C GLN A 11 -9.53 -5.07 12.48
N PRO A 12 -9.51 -3.94 13.21
CA PRO A 12 -10.32 -2.78 12.87
C PRO A 12 -10.04 -2.23 11.47
N TRP A 13 -8.77 -2.21 11.04
CA TRP A 13 -8.42 -1.72 9.72
C TRP A 13 -9.06 -2.56 8.62
N GLN A 14 -9.00 -3.89 8.74
CA GLN A 14 -9.58 -4.83 7.79
C GLN A 14 -11.11 -4.74 7.74
N ALA A 15 -11.77 -4.52 8.89
CA ALA A 15 -13.23 -4.34 8.95
C ALA A 15 -13.72 -3.07 8.22
N CYS A 16 -12.85 -2.07 8.07
CA CYS A 16 -13.14 -0.84 7.33
C CYS A 16 -12.62 -0.85 5.89
N ALA A 17 -11.78 -1.82 5.53
CA ALA A 17 -11.33 -2.02 4.17
C ALA A 17 -12.43 -2.69 3.33
N ASP A 18 -12.24 -2.74 2.01
CA ASP A 18 -13.11 -3.50 1.14
C ASP A 18 -12.97 -5.01 1.43
N GLU A 19 -14.06 -5.77 1.33
CA GLU A 19 -14.10 -7.21 1.64
C GLU A 19 -13.09 -8.03 0.82
N MET A 20 -12.74 -7.55 -0.38
CA MET A 20 -11.76 -8.20 -1.25
C MET A 20 -10.30 -7.89 -0.88
N VAL A 21 -10.04 -7.00 0.09
CA VAL A 21 -8.67 -6.64 0.47
C VAL A 21 -8.02 -7.79 1.22
N GLN A 22 -6.98 -8.37 0.63
CA GLN A 22 -6.12 -9.36 1.28
C GLN A 22 -4.72 -8.79 1.46
N MET A 23 -4.38 -8.49 2.71
CA MET A 23 -3.04 -8.02 3.06
C MET A 23 -2.06 -9.20 3.17
N HIS A 24 -0.89 -9.02 2.57
CA HIS A 24 0.19 -9.99 2.65
C HIS A 24 0.77 -10.05 4.07
N GLN A 25 1.38 -11.17 4.43
CA GLN A 25 2.09 -11.29 5.71
C GLN A 25 3.47 -10.65 5.65
N VAL A 26 3.94 -10.09 6.76
CA VAL A 26 5.34 -9.65 6.88
C VAL A 26 6.27 -10.85 6.65
N ASN A 27 7.37 -10.63 5.94
CA ASN A 27 8.33 -11.63 5.46
C ASN A 27 7.81 -12.59 4.37
N SER A 28 6.56 -12.44 3.88
CA SER A 28 6.13 -13.18 2.70
C SER A 28 6.86 -12.68 1.45
N LYS A 29 7.05 -13.58 0.49
CA LYS A 29 7.59 -13.28 -0.84
C LYS A 29 6.45 -12.82 -1.74
N VAL A 30 6.64 -11.70 -2.41
CA VAL A 30 5.64 -11.09 -3.30
C VAL A 30 6.28 -10.64 -4.60
N PHE A 31 5.43 -10.40 -5.60
CA PHE A 31 5.81 -9.68 -6.80
C PHE A 31 5.21 -8.29 -6.76
N ASN A 32 6.06 -7.27 -6.89
CA ASN A 32 5.64 -5.89 -7.11
C ASN A 32 5.53 -5.62 -8.62
N PHE A 33 4.42 -5.00 -9.03
CA PHE A 33 4.13 -4.61 -10.41
C PHE A 33 4.16 -3.08 -10.49
N PRO A 34 5.27 -2.46 -10.95
CA PRO A 34 5.40 -1.00 -10.99
C PRO A 34 4.28 -0.31 -11.78
N GLN A 35 3.80 -0.97 -12.84
CA GLN A 35 2.72 -0.47 -13.68
C GLN A 35 1.39 -0.36 -12.90
N GLY A 36 1.02 -1.36 -12.09
CA GLY A 36 -0.18 -1.29 -11.25
C GLY A 36 -0.10 -0.22 -10.15
N HIS A 37 1.10 0.08 -9.64
CA HIS A 37 1.30 1.22 -8.73
C HIS A 37 1.02 2.56 -9.40
N THR A 38 1.47 2.73 -10.64
CA THR A 38 1.22 3.94 -11.42
C THR A 38 -0.27 4.13 -11.70
N GLU A 39 -1.00 3.06 -12.04
CA GLU A 39 -2.46 3.09 -12.22
C GLU A 39 -3.18 3.50 -10.94
N HIS A 40 -2.84 2.88 -9.80
CA HIS A 40 -3.48 3.19 -8.53
C HIS A 40 -3.21 4.63 -8.06
N ALA A 41 -1.98 5.12 -8.28
CA ALA A 41 -1.61 6.50 -7.96
C ALA A 41 -2.23 7.53 -8.92
N GLN A 42 -2.90 7.10 -10.00
CA GLN A 42 -3.35 7.96 -11.10
C GLN A 42 -2.23 8.87 -11.63
N ALA A 43 -0.99 8.40 -11.52
CA ALA A 43 0.19 9.14 -11.94
C ALA A 43 0.47 8.83 -13.41
N HIS A 44 0.69 9.85 -14.24
CA HIS A 44 1.16 9.61 -15.60
C HIS A 44 2.69 9.48 -15.59
N ILE A 45 3.19 8.24 -15.63
CA ILE A 45 4.63 7.97 -15.73
C ILE A 45 4.94 7.52 -17.16
N ASP A 46 5.86 8.24 -17.81
CA ASP A 46 6.40 7.83 -19.10
C ASP A 46 7.44 6.73 -18.93
N PHE A 47 7.00 5.49 -19.16
CA PHE A 47 7.86 4.31 -19.13
C PHE A 47 8.83 4.24 -20.32
N SER A 48 8.62 5.03 -21.38
CA SER A 48 9.50 5.03 -22.56
C SER A 48 10.87 5.64 -22.27
N ALA A 49 10.94 6.59 -21.33
CA ALA A 49 12.19 7.17 -20.84
C ALA A 49 12.90 6.30 -19.78
N SER A 50 12.20 5.33 -19.19
CA SER A 50 12.64 4.54 -18.03
C SER A 50 12.79 3.04 -18.36
N VAL A 51 13.59 2.75 -19.39
CA VAL A 51 13.86 1.42 -19.98
C VAL A 51 14.50 0.37 -19.04
N ARG A 52 14.75 0.68 -17.76
CA ARG A 52 15.49 -0.23 -16.85
C ARG A 52 14.69 -0.85 -15.72
N ILE A 53 13.41 -0.56 -15.57
CA ILE A 53 12.61 -1.14 -14.49
C ILE A 53 11.95 -2.44 -15.00
N PRO A 54 12.23 -3.59 -14.38
CA PRO A 54 11.53 -4.83 -14.72
C PRO A 54 10.02 -4.69 -14.50
N ALA A 55 9.21 -5.28 -15.38
CA ALA A 55 7.74 -5.29 -15.23
C ALA A 55 7.29 -6.02 -13.95
N LEU A 56 8.14 -6.89 -13.41
CA LEU A 56 7.90 -7.72 -12.24
C LEU A 56 9.14 -7.67 -11.34
N ILE A 57 8.95 -7.23 -10.09
CA ILE A 57 10.05 -7.15 -9.11
C ILE A 57 9.75 -8.13 -7.98
N PHE A 58 10.61 -9.14 -7.83
CA PHE A 58 10.52 -10.09 -6.71
C PHE A 58 11.09 -9.45 -5.43
N CYS A 59 10.29 -9.42 -4.37
CA CYS A 59 10.69 -8.86 -3.09
C CYS A 59 10.03 -9.59 -1.91
N HIS A 60 10.41 -9.21 -0.69
CA HIS A 60 9.73 -9.65 0.53
C HIS A 60 9.16 -8.43 1.26
N ILE A 61 8.09 -8.65 2.02
CA ILE A 61 7.47 -7.59 2.83
C ILE A 61 8.31 -7.33 4.08
N ALA A 62 9.01 -6.19 4.14
CA ALA A 62 9.82 -5.80 5.29
C ALA A 62 8.98 -5.37 6.51
N GLY A 63 7.77 -4.87 6.29
CA GLY A 63 6.85 -4.43 7.34
C GLY A 63 5.58 -3.84 6.76
N ILE A 64 4.52 -3.82 7.56
CA ILE A 64 3.22 -3.26 7.20
C ILE A 64 2.80 -2.29 8.31
N LYS A 65 2.35 -1.11 7.93
CA LYS A 65 1.79 -0.11 8.83
C LYS A 65 0.38 0.24 8.39
N TYR A 66 -0.60 -0.09 9.23
CA TYR A 66 -2.00 0.21 8.98
C TYR A 66 -2.29 1.65 9.38
N MET A 67 -2.85 2.43 8.46
CA MET A 67 -3.11 3.86 8.66
C MET A 67 -4.52 4.20 8.23
N ALA A 68 -5.13 5.18 8.89
CA ALA A 68 -6.35 5.81 8.44
C ALA A 68 -6.28 7.31 8.72
N ASN A 69 -6.87 8.10 7.82
CA ASN A 69 -6.96 9.54 8.03
C ASN A 69 -8.00 9.83 9.12
N ARG A 70 -7.59 10.53 10.18
CA ARG A 70 -8.47 10.91 11.29
C ARG A 70 -9.65 11.80 10.83
N ARG A 71 -9.54 12.52 9.71
CA ARG A 71 -10.63 13.39 9.19
C ARG A 71 -11.69 12.65 8.37
N GLY A 72 -11.48 11.37 8.06
CA GLY A 72 -12.40 10.54 7.27
C GLY A 72 -13.32 9.65 8.10
N LEU A 73 -13.17 9.65 9.43
CA LEU A 73 -14.19 9.07 10.32
C LEU A 73 -15.41 9.97 10.25
N CYS A 74 -16.51 9.42 9.75
CA CYS A 74 -17.80 10.07 9.65
C CYS A 74 -18.07 10.95 10.89
N GLN A 75 -18.25 12.25 10.66
CA GLN A 75 -19.10 13.05 11.53
C GLN A 75 -20.51 12.44 11.39
N ASN A 76 -20.84 11.50 12.26
CA ASN A 76 -22.20 11.08 12.56
C ASN A 76 -22.27 10.90 14.08
#